data_AF-V9EF98-F1
#
_entry.id   AF-V9EF98-F1
#
_cell.length_a   1.000
_cell.length_b   1.000
_cell.length_c   1.000
_cell.angle_alpha   90.00
_cell.angle_beta   90.00
_cell.angle_gamma   90.00
#
_symmetry.space_group_name_H-M   'P 1'
#
loop_
_entity.id
_entity.type
_entity.pdbx_description
1 polymer ?
#
loop_
_entity_poly.entity_id
_entity_poly.type
_entity_poly.pdbx_seq_one_letter_code
_entity_poly.pdbx_strand_id
1 'polypeptide(L)'
;MDQAPDDEKCLVFGGMSTGSARNWYQQLSRTTRGDWKEFLREFQVQFCGLGVSVVRQYNRARKRAAETSLEYLYRLNVAGLRAKLRVKSGPSNVRREGVEHFIETLDDRDLADQLALLRISDVDALEEVLRARQRAKNRQGRAHFGSSKYRQKAASSDATKSAPTRKVQAVVATNQPDSDSGLSGSESDGDLRRIYLAATEGEPQPQATAPNEPD
;
A
#
# COMPACT_ATOMS: atom_id res chain seq x y z
N MET A 1 -28.23 1.14 38.04
CA MET A 1 -27.73 0.06 37.16
C MET A 1 -26.87 -0.82 38.04
N ASP A 2 -27.35 -2.02 38.34
CA ASP A 2 -26.64 -2.99 39.17
C ASP A 2 -25.54 -3.62 38.30
N GLN A 3 -24.27 -3.46 38.66
CA GLN A 3 -23.16 -4.08 37.94
C GLN A 3 -22.92 -5.46 38.52
N ALA A 4 -22.84 -6.49 37.67
CA ALA A 4 -22.46 -7.83 38.09
C ALA A 4 -21.13 -7.79 38.87
N PRO A 5 -20.97 -8.58 39.93
CA PRO A 5 -19.71 -8.70 40.64
C PRO A 5 -18.60 -9.23 39.70
N ASP A 6 -17.36 -8.84 39.98
CA ASP A 6 -16.25 -9.00 39.04
C ASP A 6 -15.88 -10.46 38.74
N ASP A 7 -16.11 -11.35 39.71
CA ASP A 7 -15.99 -12.80 39.56
C ASP A 7 -17.04 -13.37 38.60
N GLU A 8 -18.28 -12.89 38.65
CA GLU A 8 -19.33 -13.29 37.72
C GLU A 8 -18.99 -12.88 36.28
N LYS A 9 -18.46 -11.67 36.07
CA LYS A 9 -17.99 -11.21 34.75
C LYS A 9 -16.87 -12.11 34.20
N CYS A 10 -15.90 -12.47 35.04
CA CYS A 10 -14.79 -13.36 34.67
C CYS A 10 -15.30 -14.77 34.32
N LEU A 11 -16.23 -15.31 35.10
CA LEU A 11 -16.83 -16.62 34.88
C LEU A 11 -17.61 -16.68 33.56
N VAL A 12 -18.41 -15.64 33.26
CA VAL A 12 -19.15 -15.52 32.00
C VAL A 12 -18.17 -15.53 30.82
N PHE A 13 -17.09 -14.74 30.88
CA PHE A 13 -16.06 -14.73 29.84
C PHE A 13 -15.41 -16.10 29.65
N GLY A 14 -15.03 -16.76 30.75
CA GLY A 14 -14.42 -18.09 30.71
C GLY A 14 -15.36 -19.16 30.13
N GLY A 15 -16.66 -19.05 30.39
CA GLY A 15 -17.71 -19.93 29.85
C GLY A 15 -17.98 -19.71 28.35
N MET A 16 -17.85 -18.47 27.87
CA MET A 16 -17.99 -18.13 26.45
C MET A 16 -16.74 -18.45 25.62
N SER A 17 -15.57 -18.53 26.26
CA SER A 17 -14.30 -18.79 25.59
C SER A 17 -14.19 -20.23 25.10
N THR A 18 -13.55 -20.42 23.94
CA THR A 18 -13.29 -21.75 23.35
C THR A 18 -11.83 -21.92 22.95
N GLY A 19 -11.41 -23.17 22.77
CA GLY A 19 -10.05 -23.50 22.32
C GLY A 19 -8.94 -22.99 23.24
N SER A 20 -7.91 -22.38 22.64
CA SER A 20 -6.73 -21.88 23.35
C SER A 20 -7.06 -20.81 24.39
N ALA A 21 -8.04 -19.95 24.14
CA ALA A 21 -8.46 -18.91 25.08
C ALA A 21 -9.07 -19.49 26.36
N ARG A 22 -9.85 -20.59 26.24
CA ARG A 22 -10.42 -21.28 27.42
C ARG A 22 -9.35 -21.97 28.25
N ASN A 23 -8.42 -22.67 27.59
CA ASN A 23 -7.30 -23.33 28.27
C ASN A 23 -6.41 -22.31 28.98
N TRP A 24 -6.13 -21.19 28.31
CA TRP A 24 -5.42 -20.06 28.89
C TRP A 24 -6.17 -19.48 30.11
N TYR A 25 -7.48 -19.26 30.03
CA TYR A 25 -8.28 -18.79 31.16
C TYR A 25 -8.22 -19.76 32.37
N GLN A 26 -8.31 -21.07 32.13
CA GLN A 26 -8.29 -22.08 33.18
C GLN A 26 -6.96 -22.15 33.94
N GLN A 27 -5.85 -21.79 33.28
CA GLN A 27 -4.53 -21.77 33.89
C GLN A 27 -4.31 -20.53 34.78
N LEU A 28 -5.17 -19.50 34.69
CA LEU A 28 -5.07 -18.31 35.52
C LEU A 28 -5.35 -18.63 36.99
N SER A 29 -4.65 -17.90 37.87
CA SER A 29 -4.85 -17.98 39.31
C SER A 29 -6.31 -17.64 39.68
N ARG A 30 -6.77 -18.11 40.84
CA ARG A 30 -8.12 -17.78 41.34
C ARG A 30 -8.28 -16.28 41.61
N THR A 31 -7.21 -15.59 42.02
CA THR A 31 -7.24 -14.14 42.26
C THR A 31 -7.42 -13.37 40.95
N THR A 32 -6.66 -13.72 39.90
CA THR A 32 -6.83 -13.13 38.57
C THR A 32 -8.22 -13.41 37.99
N ARG A 33 -8.81 -14.59 38.23
CA ARG A 33 -10.18 -14.94 37.79
C ARG A 33 -11.31 -14.35 38.65
N GLY A 34 -10.98 -13.71 39.77
CA GLY A 34 -11.95 -13.03 40.63
C GLY A 34 -11.91 -11.50 40.51
N ASP A 35 -10.92 -10.95 39.79
CA ASP A 35 -10.75 -9.52 39.54
C ASP A 35 -10.85 -9.23 38.05
N TRP A 36 -11.94 -8.59 37.64
CA TRP A 36 -12.21 -8.28 36.24
C TRP A 36 -11.16 -7.37 35.61
N LYS A 37 -10.57 -6.43 36.38
CA LYS A 37 -9.56 -5.50 35.86
C LYS A 37 -8.24 -6.21 35.61
N GLU A 38 -7.82 -7.05 36.55
CA GLU A 38 -6.58 -7.81 36.42
C GLU A 38 -6.70 -8.88 35.33
N PHE A 39 -7.84 -9.58 35.29
CA PHE A 39 -8.19 -10.48 34.19
C PHE A 39 -8.11 -9.77 32.83
N LEU A 40 -8.75 -8.61 32.69
CA LEU A 40 -8.78 -7.87 31.43
C LEU A 40 -7.38 -7.40 31.02
N ARG A 41 -6.55 -6.98 31.99
CA ARG A 41 -5.15 -6.61 31.73
C ARG A 41 -4.37 -7.78 31.15
N GLU A 42 -4.43 -8.95 31.78
CA GLU A 42 -3.76 -10.18 31.31
C GLU A 42 -4.27 -10.59 29.92
N PHE A 43 -5.59 -10.53 29.71
CA PHE A 43 -6.19 -10.82 28.40
C PHE A 43 -5.68 -9.83 27.33
N GLN A 44 -5.65 -8.54 27.66
CA GLN A 44 -5.16 -7.51 26.76
C GLN A 44 -3.67 -7.69 26.44
N VAL A 45 -2.85 -8.12 27.40
CA VAL A 45 -1.42 -8.43 27.18
C VAL A 45 -1.27 -9.63 26.24
N GLN A 46 -2.02 -10.70 26.48
CA GLN A 46 -1.88 -11.96 25.76
C GLN A 46 -2.47 -11.94 24.36
N PHE A 47 -3.63 -11.31 24.19
CA PHE A 47 -4.39 -11.39 22.94
C PHE A 47 -4.53 -10.04 22.22
N CYS A 48 -4.46 -8.92 22.93
CA CYS A 48 -4.62 -7.58 22.34
C CYS A 48 -3.30 -6.81 22.17
N GLY A 49 -2.17 -7.35 22.64
CA GLY A 49 -0.86 -6.71 22.54
C GLY A 49 -0.67 -5.51 23.46
N LEU A 50 -1.40 -5.42 24.57
CA LEU A 50 -1.13 -4.43 25.62
C LEU A 50 0.29 -4.64 26.17
N GLY A 51 1.03 -3.56 26.38
CA GLY A 51 2.43 -3.60 26.83
C GLY A 51 3.44 -3.92 25.72
N VAL A 52 3.00 -4.25 24.50
CA VAL A 52 3.90 -4.33 23.34
C VAL A 52 4.30 -2.92 22.93
N SER A 53 5.58 -2.57 23.08
CA SER A 53 6.12 -1.29 22.59
C SER A 53 5.74 -1.06 21.12
N VAL A 54 5.49 0.19 20.72
CA VAL A 54 5.09 0.52 19.34
C VAL A 54 6.11 0.04 18.30
N VAL A 55 7.41 0.06 18.63
CA VAL A 55 8.48 -0.51 17.80
C VAL A 55 8.31 -2.03 17.63
N ARG A 56 8.03 -2.76 18.71
CA ARG A 56 7.74 -4.20 18.64
C ARG A 56 6.46 -4.50 17.85
N GLN A 57 5.45 -3.62 17.87
CA GLN A 57 4.28 -3.76 17.01
C GLN A 57 4.63 -3.61 15.53
N TYR A 58 5.49 -2.64 15.18
CA TYR A 58 6.02 -2.48 13.82
C TYR A 58 6.80 -3.73 13.37
N ASN A 59 7.72 -4.23 14.18
CA ASN A 59 8.53 -5.42 13.87
C ASN A 59 7.69 -6.71 13.75
N ARG A 60 6.54 -6.79 14.43
CA ARG A 60 5.63 -7.93 14.33
C ARG A 60 4.59 -7.78 13.22
N ALA A 61 4.52 -6.63 12.55
CA ALA A 61 3.56 -6.42 11.49
C ALA A 61 3.84 -7.38 10.33
N ARG A 62 2.81 -8.07 9.86
CA ARG A 62 2.85 -8.98 8.70
C ARG A 62 1.76 -8.58 7.73
N LYS A 63 1.92 -8.90 6.43
CA LYS A 63 0.84 -8.73 5.46
C LYS A 63 -0.36 -9.60 5.83
N ARG A 64 -1.57 -9.03 5.76
CA ARG A 64 -2.84 -9.73 5.95
C ARG A 64 -3.27 -10.38 4.64
N ALA A 65 -4.00 -11.51 4.72
CA ALA A 65 -4.47 -12.22 3.53
C ALA A 65 -5.46 -11.40 2.69
N ALA A 66 -6.30 -10.59 3.34
CA ALA A 66 -7.34 -9.80 2.68
C ALA A 66 -6.82 -8.48 2.06
N GLU A 67 -5.64 -8.01 2.44
CA GLU A 67 -5.09 -6.75 1.94
C GLU A 67 -4.13 -7.00 0.76
N THR A 68 -4.07 -6.04 -0.15
CA THR A 68 -3.08 -6.00 -1.23
C THR A 68 -1.70 -5.63 -0.66
N SER A 69 -0.63 -5.97 -1.38
CA SER A 69 0.74 -5.60 -0.95
C SER A 69 0.95 -4.09 -0.85
N LEU A 70 0.21 -3.30 -1.64
CA LEU A 70 0.26 -1.83 -1.58
C LEU A 70 -0.45 -1.28 -0.34
N GLU A 71 -1.62 -1.82 0.02
CA GLU A 71 -2.30 -1.47 1.27
C GLU A 71 -1.47 -1.85 2.49
N TYR A 72 -0.79 -3.00 2.42
CA TYR A 72 0.15 -3.42 3.46
C TYR A 72 1.28 -2.40 3.65
N LEU A 73 1.89 -1.92 2.56
CA LEU A 73 2.95 -0.91 2.61
C LEU A 73 2.48 0.36 3.35
N TYR A 74 1.31 0.87 3.02
CA TYR A 74 0.77 2.06 3.68
C TYR A 74 0.50 1.84 5.17
N ARG A 75 -0.08 0.69 5.52
CA ARG A 75 -0.32 0.33 6.92
C ARG A 75 0.99 0.20 7.71
N LEU A 76 2.02 -0.38 7.08
CA LEU A 76 3.35 -0.55 7.68
C LEU A 76 4.05 0.81 7.88
N ASN A 77 3.93 1.72 6.91
CA ASN A 77 4.47 3.08 7.02
C ASN A 77 3.82 3.85 8.18
N VAL A 78 2.50 3.76 8.35
CA VAL A 78 1.80 4.37 9.49
C VAL A 78 2.29 3.78 10.81
N ALA A 79 2.50 2.45 10.88
CA ALA A 79 3.08 1.81 12.07
C ALA A 79 4.50 2.31 12.35
N GLY A 80 5.33 2.46 11.31
CA GLY A 80 6.69 3.02 11.41
C GLY A 80 6.67 4.44 11.97
N LEU A 81 5.80 5.31 11.46
CA LEU A 81 5.63 6.67 11.97
C LEU A 81 5.24 6.69 13.45
N ARG A 82 4.29 5.84 13.86
CA ARG A 82 3.90 5.71 15.28
C ARG A 82 5.05 5.22 16.15
N ALA A 83 5.90 4.35 15.60
CA ALA A 83 7.11 3.86 16.24
C ALA A 83 8.29 4.86 16.20
N LYS A 84 8.10 6.06 15.62
CA LYS A 84 9.13 7.07 15.36
C LYS A 84 10.26 6.56 14.45
N LEU A 85 9.98 5.55 13.63
CA LEU A 85 10.85 5.05 12.57
C LEU A 85 10.56 5.82 11.29
N ARG A 86 11.52 6.64 10.84
CA ARG A 86 11.39 7.43 9.61
C ARG A 86 11.65 6.57 8.37
N VAL A 87 10.88 5.50 8.17
CA VAL A 87 11.10 4.51 7.10
C VAL A 87 10.97 5.11 5.68
N LYS A 88 10.19 6.19 5.53
CA LYS A 88 10.06 6.90 4.24
C LYS A 88 11.07 8.04 4.06
N SER A 89 11.33 8.84 5.09
CA SER A 89 12.10 10.09 5.00
C SER A 89 13.36 10.15 5.87
N GLY A 90 13.74 9.02 6.48
CA GLY A 90 14.87 8.91 7.39
C GLY A 90 16.20 8.76 6.67
N PRO A 91 17.29 8.51 7.41
CA PRO A 91 18.59 8.21 6.82
C PRO A 91 18.54 6.91 5.99
N SER A 92 19.50 6.73 5.09
CA SER A 92 19.48 5.64 4.10
C SER A 92 19.38 4.24 4.72
N ASN A 93 20.02 4.00 5.87
CA ASN A 93 19.94 2.72 6.58
C ASN A 93 18.52 2.43 7.09
N VAL A 94 17.83 3.42 7.66
CA VAL A 94 16.45 3.26 8.17
C VAL A 94 15.46 3.05 7.03
N ARG A 95 15.64 3.74 5.90
CA ARG A 95 14.79 3.52 4.72
C ARG A 95 14.97 2.11 4.17
N ARG A 96 16.23 1.65 4.08
CA ARG A 96 16.56 0.31 3.62
C ARG A 96 15.99 -0.77 4.53
N GLU A 97 16.20 -0.64 5.84
CA GLU A 97 15.64 -1.56 6.84
C GLU A 97 14.12 -1.61 6.74
N GLY A 98 13.46 -0.48 6.47
CA GLY A 98 12.01 -0.44 6.24
C GLY A 98 11.55 -1.22 5.00
N VAL A 99 12.33 -1.18 3.92
CA VAL A 99 12.09 -1.96 2.69
C VAL A 99 12.37 -3.44 2.92
N GLU A 100 13.47 -3.78 3.59
CA GLU A 100 13.84 -5.15 3.96
C GLU A 100 12.74 -5.77 4.84
N HIS A 101 12.30 -5.05 5.88
CA HIS A 101 11.21 -5.48 6.75
C HIS A 101 9.92 -5.72 5.96
N PHE A 102 9.58 -4.85 5.01
CA PHE A 102 8.42 -5.08 4.13
C PHE A 102 8.55 -6.38 3.33
N ILE A 103 9.71 -6.64 2.71
CA ILE A 103 9.96 -7.84 1.90
C ILE A 103 9.86 -9.11 2.77
N GLU A 104 10.47 -9.12 3.95
CA GLU A 104 10.47 -10.26 4.88
C GLU A 104 9.07 -10.65 5.38
N THR A 105 8.18 -9.65 5.46
CA THR A 105 6.85 -9.75 6.07
C THR A 105 5.72 -9.93 5.07
N LEU A 106 6.04 -9.96 3.77
CA LEU A 106 5.13 -10.40 2.71
C LEU A 106 4.76 -11.88 2.86
N ASP A 107 3.53 -12.19 2.43
CA ASP A 107 3.03 -13.56 2.28
C ASP A 107 3.35 -14.14 0.88
N ASP A 108 3.33 -13.30 -0.16
CA ASP A 108 3.71 -13.63 -1.53
C ASP A 108 5.24 -13.74 -1.66
N ARG A 109 5.74 -14.99 -1.66
CA ARG A 109 7.18 -15.29 -1.76
C ARG A 109 7.79 -14.92 -3.11
N ASP A 110 7.06 -15.17 -4.20
CA ASP A 110 7.53 -14.83 -5.54
C ASP A 110 7.69 -13.31 -5.69
N LEU A 111 6.76 -12.53 -5.14
CA LEU A 111 6.90 -11.07 -5.09
C LEU A 111 8.08 -10.65 -4.21
N ALA A 112 8.24 -11.24 -3.02
CA ALA A 112 9.34 -10.92 -2.12
C ALA A 112 10.71 -11.13 -2.81
N ASP A 113 10.89 -12.27 -3.47
CA ASP A 113 12.13 -12.60 -4.19
C ASP A 113 12.40 -11.62 -5.34
N GLN A 114 11.36 -11.26 -6.10
CA GLN A 114 11.48 -10.26 -7.17
C GLN A 114 11.90 -8.88 -6.63
N LEU A 115 11.33 -8.45 -5.50
CA LEU A 115 11.69 -7.17 -4.88
C LEU A 115 13.12 -7.18 -4.34
N ALA A 116 13.57 -8.31 -3.77
CA ALA A 116 14.95 -8.48 -3.31
C ALA A 116 15.95 -8.39 -4.48
N LEU A 117 15.63 -9.00 -5.63
CA LEU A 117 16.45 -8.92 -6.84
C LEU A 117 16.53 -7.51 -7.43
N LEU A 118 15.45 -6.72 -7.32
CA LEU A 118 15.41 -5.33 -7.78
C LEU A 118 16.23 -4.37 -6.89
N ARG A 119 16.69 -4.82 -5.72
CA ARG A 119 17.51 -4.03 -4.78
C ARG A 119 16.91 -2.65 -4.48
N ILE A 120 15.61 -2.62 -4.23
CA ILE A 120 14.88 -1.38 -3.96
C ILE A 120 15.43 -0.74 -2.68
N SER A 121 15.77 0.55 -2.76
CA SER A 121 16.52 1.24 -1.70
C SER A 121 15.70 2.18 -0.82
N ASP A 122 14.47 2.50 -1.23
CA ASP A 122 13.55 3.36 -0.50
C ASP A 122 12.09 2.98 -0.78
N VAL A 123 11.22 3.57 0.04
CA VAL A 123 9.78 3.29 0.05
C VAL A 123 9.08 3.82 -1.19
N ASP A 124 9.54 4.93 -1.78
CA ASP A 124 8.89 5.53 -2.94
C ASP A 124 9.10 4.68 -4.20
N ALA A 125 10.32 4.19 -4.41
CA ALA A 125 10.61 3.22 -5.47
C ALA A 125 9.83 1.91 -5.29
N LEU A 126 9.70 1.43 -4.05
CA LEU A 126 8.90 0.25 -3.71
C LEU A 126 7.42 0.47 -4.07
N GLU A 127 6.87 1.61 -3.68
CA GLU A 127 5.49 2.00 -3.94
C GLU A 127 5.18 2.02 -5.45
N GLU A 128 6.09 2.56 -6.25
CA GLU A 128 5.93 2.59 -7.71
C GLU A 128 5.97 1.20 -8.34
N VAL A 129 6.86 0.31 -7.89
CA VAL A 129 6.89 -1.08 -8.35
C VAL A 129 5.59 -1.80 -8.04
N LEU A 130 5.07 -1.64 -6.82
CA LEU A 130 3.80 -2.24 -6.41
C LEU A 130 2.62 -1.70 -7.23
N ARG A 131 2.58 -0.39 -7.50
CA ARG A 131 1.57 0.21 -8.37
C ARG A 131 1.66 -0.31 -9.80
N ALA A 132 2.86 -0.40 -10.37
CA ALA A 132 3.07 -0.92 -11.71
C ALA A 132 2.57 -2.37 -11.83
N ARG A 133 2.87 -3.22 -10.84
CA ARG A 133 2.37 -4.60 -10.76
C ARG A 133 0.85 -4.66 -10.67
N GLN A 134 0.23 -3.84 -9.81
CA GLN A 134 -1.22 -3.79 -9.69
C GLN A 134 -1.89 -3.40 -11.02
N ARG A 135 -1.35 -2.40 -11.73
CA ARG A 135 -1.82 -2.01 -13.07
C ARG A 135 -1.67 -3.15 -14.07
N ALA A 136 -0.54 -3.87 -14.06
CA ALA A 136 -0.31 -5.02 -14.94
C ALA A 136 -1.32 -6.16 -14.68
N LYS A 137 -1.57 -6.50 -13.42
CA LYS A 137 -2.56 -7.52 -13.02
C LYS A 137 -3.97 -7.16 -13.49
N ASN A 138 -4.35 -5.89 -13.37
CA ASN A 138 -5.65 -5.41 -13.84
C ASN A 138 -5.80 -5.50 -15.37
N ARG A 139 -4.70 -5.37 -16.13
CA ARG A 139 -4.70 -5.57 -17.59
C ARG A 139 -4.86 -7.04 -17.96
N GLN A 140 -4.18 -7.94 -17.26
CA GLN A 140 -4.28 -9.38 -17.49
C GLN A 140 -5.70 -9.91 -17.23
N GLY A 141 -6.34 -9.47 -16.14
CA GLY A 141 -7.74 -9.85 -15.85
C GLY A 141 -8.73 -9.41 -16.93
N ARG A 142 -8.47 -8.28 -17.61
CA ARG A 142 -9.29 -7.81 -18.74
C ARG A 142 -9.00 -8.55 -20.04
N ALA A 143 -7.74 -8.90 -20.29
CA ALA A 143 -7.34 -9.65 -21.48
C ALA A 143 -7.92 -11.07 -21.51
N HIS A 144 -8.06 -11.73 -20.35
CA HIS A 144 -8.66 -13.07 -20.25
C HIS A 144 -10.18 -13.07 -20.48
N PHE A 145 -10.90 -11.98 -20.20
CA PHE A 145 -12.34 -11.87 -20.45
C PHE A 145 -12.68 -11.35 -21.87
N GLY A 146 -11.73 -10.72 -22.57
CA GLY A 146 -11.94 -10.09 -23.88
C GLY A 146 -11.66 -10.96 -25.10
N SER A 147 -11.12 -12.18 -24.95
CA SER A 147 -10.81 -13.05 -26.09
C SER A 147 -12.02 -13.92 -26.51
N SER A 148 -13.18 -13.31 -26.74
CA SER A 148 -14.33 -14.00 -27.33
C SER A 148 -14.63 -13.45 -28.72
N LYS A 149 -14.15 -14.21 -29.72
CA LYS A 149 -14.69 -14.36 -31.07
C LYS A 149 -14.88 -13.10 -31.91
N TYR A 150 -13.78 -12.65 -32.53
CA TYR A 150 -13.88 -12.07 -33.87
C TYR A 150 -12.72 -12.55 -34.74
N ARG A 151 -12.76 -13.82 -35.14
CA ARG A 151 -11.95 -14.31 -36.25
C ARG A 151 -12.79 -15.22 -37.15
N GLN A 152 -12.64 -14.96 -38.44
CA GLN A 152 -13.09 -15.68 -39.62
C GLN A 152 -14.51 -15.41 -40.14
N LYS A 153 -14.58 -14.50 -41.12
CA LYS A 153 -15.12 -14.89 -42.42
C LYS A 153 -14.12 -14.49 -43.51
N ALA A 154 -13.43 -15.50 -44.04
CA ALA A 154 -12.59 -15.37 -45.23
C ALA A 154 -13.48 -15.01 -46.43
N ALA A 155 -12.99 -14.12 -47.29
CA ALA A 155 -13.54 -13.94 -48.62
C ALA A 155 -13.46 -15.28 -49.36
N SER A 156 -14.62 -15.77 -49.81
CA SER A 156 -14.73 -16.98 -50.62
C SER A 156 -14.05 -16.76 -51.96
N SER A 157 -12.94 -17.46 -52.20
CA SER A 157 -12.35 -17.65 -53.51
C SER A 157 -13.04 -18.82 -54.20
N ASP A 158 -13.90 -18.55 -55.19
CA ASP A 158 -14.10 -19.49 -56.29
C ASP A 158 -14.70 -18.76 -57.52
N ALA A 159 -13.93 -18.72 -58.61
CA ALA A 159 -14.42 -18.74 -59.99
C ALA A 159 -13.22 -18.81 -60.94
N THR A 160 -13.31 -19.75 -61.85
CA THR A 160 -12.26 -20.35 -62.66
C THR A 160 -12.15 -19.70 -64.05
N LYS A 161 -10.90 -19.68 -64.58
CA LYS A 161 -10.47 -19.75 -66.01
C LYS A 161 -10.83 -18.60 -66.97
N SER A 162 -9.81 -17.93 -67.51
CA SER A 162 -9.37 -18.03 -68.93
C SER A 162 -8.37 -16.91 -69.28
N ALA A 163 -7.28 -17.25 -69.98
CA ALA A 163 -6.37 -16.30 -70.65
C ALA A 163 -6.73 -16.28 -72.16
N PRO A 164 -6.47 -15.21 -72.96
CA PRO A 164 -5.12 -14.92 -73.45
C PRO A 164 -4.75 -13.44 -73.83
N THR A 165 -3.44 -13.16 -73.78
CA THR A 165 -2.55 -12.36 -74.67
C THR A 165 -3.03 -11.07 -75.39
N ARG A 166 -2.45 -9.89 -75.05
CA ARG A 166 -1.58 -9.01 -75.92
C ARG A 166 -1.41 -7.57 -75.38
N LYS A 167 -0.13 -7.14 -75.28
CA LYS A 167 0.50 -5.88 -75.75
C LYS A 167 -0.05 -4.49 -75.34
N VAL A 168 0.88 -3.69 -74.76
CA VAL A 168 1.31 -2.32 -75.16
C VAL A 168 0.75 -1.08 -74.43
N GLN A 169 1.74 -0.33 -73.90
CA GLN A 169 1.90 1.14 -73.76
C GLN A 169 1.52 1.93 -72.50
N ALA A 170 2.42 2.91 -72.30
CA ALA A 170 2.55 3.94 -71.28
C ALA A 170 1.39 4.96 -71.25
N VAL A 171 1.31 5.76 -70.18
CA VAL A 171 1.42 7.24 -70.19
C VAL A 171 1.18 7.81 -68.78
N VAL A 172 2.13 8.67 -68.37
CA VAL A 172 2.11 9.94 -67.61
C VAL A 172 1.01 10.24 -66.57
N ALA A 173 1.53 10.76 -65.43
CA ALA A 173 0.99 11.63 -64.38
C ALA A 173 -0.38 12.30 -64.65
N THR A 174 -1.23 12.46 -63.65
CA THR A 174 -1.16 13.53 -62.63
C THR A 174 -2.28 13.28 -61.61
N ASN A 175 -2.11 13.69 -60.35
CA ASN A 175 -3.15 14.27 -59.48
C ASN A 175 -2.62 14.46 -58.05
N GLN A 176 -2.21 15.69 -57.76
CA GLN A 176 -2.45 16.36 -56.46
C GLN A 176 -3.81 17.09 -56.64
N PRO A 177 -4.63 17.31 -55.58
CA PRO A 177 -4.32 18.19 -54.45
C PRO A 177 -4.65 17.54 -53.08
N ASP A 178 -3.86 17.74 -52.03
CA ASP A 178 -3.78 18.93 -51.14
C ASP A 178 -5.13 19.35 -50.55
N SER A 179 -5.34 19.02 -49.27
CA SER A 179 -6.24 19.64 -48.26
C SER A 179 -6.36 18.65 -47.09
N ASP A 180 -6.28 18.99 -45.81
CA ASP A 180 -6.01 20.25 -45.13
C ASP A 180 -5.84 19.91 -43.63
N SER A 181 -5.31 20.86 -42.86
CA SER A 181 -5.39 20.94 -41.38
C SER A 181 -4.55 19.95 -40.56
N GLY A 182 -3.74 20.35 -39.58
CA GLY A 182 -3.75 21.59 -38.83
C GLY A 182 -3.46 21.26 -37.37
N LEU A 183 -2.27 21.66 -36.96
CA LEU A 183 -1.67 21.74 -35.62
C LEU A 183 -2.67 21.97 -34.47
N SER A 184 -2.37 21.45 -33.28
CA SER A 184 -1.94 22.31 -32.16
C SER A 184 -1.72 21.49 -30.89
N GLY A 185 -0.53 21.63 -30.31
CA GLY A 185 -0.29 21.34 -28.90
C GLY A 185 -1.15 22.25 -28.04
N SER A 186 -1.47 21.78 -26.84
CA SER A 186 -1.98 22.65 -25.78
C SER A 186 -1.50 22.11 -24.44
N GLU A 187 -0.48 22.80 -23.93
CA GLU A 187 -0.03 22.77 -22.56
C GLU A 187 -1.07 23.50 -21.72
N SER A 188 -1.54 22.89 -20.64
CA SER A 188 -2.29 23.61 -19.61
C SER A 188 -1.78 23.18 -18.26
N ASP A 189 -0.70 23.86 -17.87
CA ASP A 189 -0.31 24.06 -16.48
C ASP A 189 -1.12 25.23 -15.93
N GLY A 190 -1.69 25.03 -14.75
CA GLY A 190 -2.50 26.03 -14.07
C GLY A 190 -3.62 25.37 -13.28
N ASP A 191 -3.34 24.97 -12.04
CA ASP A 191 -4.01 25.59 -10.87
C ASP A 191 -3.54 25.00 -9.52
N LEU A 192 -2.23 25.03 -9.20
CA LEU A 192 -1.75 24.56 -7.89
C LEU A 192 -0.75 25.49 -7.21
N ARG A 193 -1.04 26.80 -7.14
CA ARG A 193 -0.32 27.72 -6.22
C ARG A 193 -1.21 28.87 -5.76
N ARG A 194 -1.91 28.71 -4.63
CA ARG A 194 -2.31 29.92 -3.87
C ARG A 194 -2.64 29.83 -2.37
N ILE A 195 -2.16 28.86 -1.60
CA ILE A 195 -2.25 29.02 -0.13
C ILE A 195 -1.00 28.49 0.53
N TYR A 196 -0.15 29.42 0.98
CA TYR A 196 0.64 29.44 2.21
C TYR A 196 1.88 30.31 2.01
N LEU A 197 1.77 31.59 2.35
CA LEU A 197 2.87 32.49 2.74
C LEU A 197 2.28 33.82 3.23
N ALA A 198 1.98 33.89 4.53
CA ALA A 198 1.86 35.13 5.29
C ALA A 198 1.88 34.81 6.79
N ALA A 199 3.08 34.72 7.37
CA ALA A 199 3.35 35.04 8.78
C ALA A 199 4.83 34.76 9.09
N THR A 200 5.74 35.52 8.48
CA THR A 200 7.04 35.81 9.09
C THR A 200 7.33 37.27 8.88
N GLU A 201 7.16 38.07 9.93
CA GLU A 201 8.08 39.13 10.32
C GLU A 201 7.59 39.77 11.61
N GLY A 202 8.46 39.78 12.62
CA GLY A 202 8.19 40.34 13.93
C GLY A 202 9.03 39.72 15.05
N GLU A 203 10.34 39.56 14.83
CA GLU A 203 11.29 39.50 15.95
C GLU A 203 11.33 40.87 16.65
N PRO A 204 11.40 40.90 17.99
CA PRO A 204 12.60 41.48 18.59
C PRO A 204 13.13 40.67 19.80
N GLN A 205 14.36 40.19 19.64
CA GLN A 205 15.52 40.28 20.54
C GLN A 205 15.33 39.99 22.05
N PRO A 206 16.04 38.99 22.62
CA PRO A 206 15.96 38.65 24.04
C PRO A 206 16.74 39.64 24.91
N GLN A 207 16.05 40.24 25.88
CA GLN A 207 16.71 40.90 27.01
C GLN A 207 17.25 39.85 27.98
N ALA A 208 18.57 39.82 28.13
CA ALA A 208 19.26 39.15 29.21
C ALA A 208 18.93 39.84 30.55
N THR A 209 18.36 39.10 31.49
CA THR A 209 18.33 39.48 32.91
C THR A 209 19.26 38.56 33.68
N ALA A 210 20.35 39.14 34.19
CA ALA A 210 21.31 38.49 35.07
C ALA A 210 20.68 38.16 36.43
N PRO A 211 21.21 37.17 37.17
CA PRO A 211 20.74 36.83 38.51
C PRO A 211 21.21 37.87 39.52
N ASN A 212 20.28 38.36 40.35
CA ASN A 212 20.58 39.12 41.56
C ASN A 212 20.75 38.16 42.74
N GLU A 213 21.94 38.15 43.32
CA GLU A 213 22.20 37.78 44.71
C GLU A 213 23.02 38.93 45.31
N PRO A 214 22.66 39.42 46.50
CA PRO A 214 23.73 39.70 47.46
C PRO A 214 23.38 39.39 48.93
N ASP A 215 24.44 38.97 49.63
CA ASP A 215 24.75 38.95 51.08
C ASP A 215 23.70 38.50 52.12
#